data_AF-A0A3D5HQ89-F1
#
_entry.id   AF-A0A3D5HQ89-F1
#
_cell.length_a   1.000
_cell.length_b   1.000
_cell.length_c   1.000
_cell.angle_alpha   90.00
_cell.angle_beta   90.00
_cell.angle_gamma   90.00
#
_symmetry.space_group_name_H-M   'P 1'
#
loop_
_entity.id
_entity.type
_entity.pdbx_description
1 polymer ?
#
loop_
_entity_poly.entity_id
_entity_poly.type
_entity_poly.pdbx_seq_one_letter_code
_entity_poly.pdbx_strand_id
1 'polypeptide(L)'
;MKRTTLIFFTIIVVLIIDQWLKVHIKLTYPIGEGFKMFGQDWARIHFVENKGMAFGLEMGGAAGKYALSIFRILMVGLLGYIIKGLVQVKESKWLIVCFSLIIAGAIGNIIDSMVYGLIFSASSFHGPVAQFMPESGGYAPFLQGKVVDMFHFPMVTTTWPEWVP
;
A
#
# COMPACT_ATOMS: atom_id res chain seq x y z
N MET A 1 -6.32 -26.08 -11.23
CA MET A 1 -7.08 -25.00 -10.56
C MET A 1 -7.89 -24.20 -11.58
N LYS A 2 -9.18 -23.93 -11.32
CA LYS A 2 -10.00 -23.05 -12.19
C LYS A 2 -9.43 -21.63 -12.15
N ARG A 3 -9.52 -20.86 -13.25
CA ARG A 3 -9.00 -19.48 -13.34
C ARG A 3 -9.58 -18.59 -12.22
N THR A 4 -10.87 -18.71 -11.94
CA THR A 4 -11.54 -18.02 -10.83
C THR A 4 -10.91 -18.35 -9.47
N THR A 5 -10.65 -19.64 -9.21
CA THR A 5 -9.98 -20.07 -7.97
C THR A 5 -8.57 -19.48 -7.88
N LEU A 6 -7.83 -19.43 -9.00
CA LEU A 6 -6.51 -18.81 -9.06
C LEU A 6 -6.55 -17.32 -8.71
N ILE A 7 -7.55 -16.59 -9.20
CA ILE A 7 -7.75 -15.16 -8.88
C ILE A 7 -7.97 -14.99 -7.38
N PHE A 8 -8.97 -15.66 -6.81
CA PHE A 8 -9.29 -15.53 -5.39
C PHE A 8 -8.14 -15.97 -4.49
N PHE A 9 -7.49 -17.10 -4.82
CA PHE A 9 -6.33 -17.58 -4.08
C PHE A 9 -5.19 -16.55 -4.09
N THR A 10 -4.85 -16.01 -5.27
CA THR A 10 -3.78 -15.00 -5.41
C THR A 10 -4.11 -13.76 -4.59
N ILE A 11 -5.34 -13.23 -4.72
CA ILE A 11 -5.75 -12.03 -3.99
C ILE A 11 -5.71 -12.25 -2.47
N ILE A 12 -6.27 -13.34 -1.97
CA ILE A 12 -6.33 -13.61 -0.53
C ILE A 12 -4.92 -13.78 0.06
N VAL A 13 -4.07 -14.58 -0.59
CA VAL A 13 -2.70 -14.82 -0.08
C VAL A 13 -1.90 -13.52 -0.06
N VAL A 14 -1.96 -12.73 -1.12
CA VAL A 14 -1.24 -11.45 -1.19
C VAL A 14 -1.78 -10.45 -0.18
N LEU A 15 -3.10 -10.35 0.00
CA LEU A 15 -3.69 -9.48 1.00
C LEU A 15 -3.30 -9.84 2.43
N ILE A 16 -3.26 -11.14 2.76
CA ILE A 16 -2.81 -11.60 4.09
C ILE A 16 -1.37 -11.16 4.33
N ILE A 17 -0.49 -11.39 3.35
CA ILE A 17 0.93 -11.02 3.47
C ILE A 17 1.10 -9.49 3.56
N ASP A 18 0.39 -8.74 2.71
CA ASP A 18 0.41 -7.27 2.69
C ASP A 18 -0.01 -6.69 4.04
N GLN A 19 -1.17 -7.09 4.55
CA GLN A 19 -1.71 -6.55 5.79
C GLN A 19 -0.89 -6.99 7.00
N TRP A 20 -0.41 -8.23 7.03
CA TRP A 20 0.48 -8.68 8.10
C TRP A 20 1.79 -7.88 8.14
N LEU A 21 2.45 -7.69 6.98
CA LEU A 21 3.66 -6.88 6.89
C LEU A 21 3.42 -5.44 7.31
N LYS A 22 2.36 -4.80 6.82
CA LYS A 22 2.04 -3.40 7.14
C LYS A 22 1.78 -3.19 8.63
N VAL A 23 1.00 -4.06 9.26
CA VAL A 23 0.75 -4.02 10.71
C VAL A 23 2.05 -4.24 11.48
N HIS A 24 2.85 -5.22 11.09
CA HIS A 24 4.14 -5.50 11.73
C HIS A 24 5.07 -4.28 11.66
N ILE A 25 5.26 -3.68 10.48
CA ILE A 25 6.13 -2.52 10.30
C ILE A 25 5.63 -1.32 11.13
N LYS A 26 4.33 -1.03 11.07
CA LYS A 26 3.72 0.11 11.77
C LYS A 26 3.84 0.01 13.30
N LEU A 27 3.81 -1.20 13.86
CA LEU A 27 3.93 -1.44 15.29
C LEU A 27 5.38 -1.65 15.76
N THR A 28 6.33 -1.80 14.84
CA THR A 28 7.74 -2.10 15.18
C THR A 28 8.65 -0.90 14.97
N TYR A 29 8.37 -0.05 13.98
CA TYR A 29 9.26 1.04 13.58
C TYR A 29 8.57 2.41 13.67
N PRO A 30 9.28 3.46 14.13
CA PRO A 30 8.91 4.85 13.86
C PRO A 30 8.93 5.17 12.36
N ILE A 31 8.23 6.22 11.93
CA ILE A 31 8.31 6.67 10.52
C ILE A 31 9.76 7.03 10.19
N GLY A 32 10.22 6.61 9.02
CA GLY A 32 11.58 6.86 8.52
C GLY A 32 12.60 5.83 8.99
N GLU A 33 12.19 4.88 9.82
CA GLU A 33 13.05 3.79 10.29
C GLU A 33 12.75 2.47 9.59
N GLY A 34 13.62 1.49 9.79
CA GLY A 34 13.49 0.16 9.22
C GLY A 34 14.82 -0.58 9.25
N PHE A 35 14.99 -1.55 8.36
CA PHE A 35 16.17 -2.43 8.35
C PHE A 35 16.61 -2.79 6.94
N LYS A 36 17.91 -3.11 6.80
CA LYS A 36 18.49 -3.58 5.53
C LYS A 36 18.06 -5.02 5.26
N MET A 37 17.53 -5.29 4.07
CA MET A 37 17.18 -6.64 3.66
C MET A 37 18.47 -7.40 3.34
N PHE A 38 18.70 -8.54 4.00
CA PHE A 38 19.91 -9.36 3.83
C PHE A 38 21.23 -8.58 4.04
N GLY A 39 21.21 -7.52 4.85
CA GLY A 39 22.38 -6.65 5.09
C GLY A 39 22.77 -5.75 3.90
N GLN A 40 21.97 -5.68 2.84
CA GLN A 40 22.27 -4.96 1.62
C GLN A 40 21.85 -3.48 1.68
N ASP A 41 22.68 -2.57 1.16
CA ASP A 41 22.36 -1.14 1.13
C ASP A 41 21.31 -0.77 0.08
N TRP A 42 21.28 -1.52 -1.03
CA TRP A 42 20.40 -1.29 -2.18
C TRP A 42 18.97 -1.86 -2.00
N ALA A 43 18.73 -2.59 -0.91
CA ALA A 43 17.44 -3.21 -0.60
C ALA A 43 17.14 -3.07 0.89
N ARG A 44 16.17 -2.25 1.26
CA ARG A 44 15.80 -2.04 2.66
C ARG A 44 14.30 -1.93 2.86
N ILE A 45 13.85 -2.34 4.03
CA ILE A 45 12.57 -1.95 4.57
C ILE A 45 12.74 -0.58 5.21
N HIS A 46 11.90 0.37 4.83
CA HIS A 46 11.93 1.75 5.29
C HIS A 46 10.48 2.23 5.41
N PHE A 47 10.01 2.36 6.64
CA PHE A 47 8.62 2.66 6.94
C PHE A 47 8.26 4.10 6.53
N VAL A 48 7.30 4.21 5.61
CA VAL A 48 6.71 5.47 5.17
C VAL A 48 5.19 5.35 5.20
N GLU A 49 4.52 6.45 5.54
CA GLU A 49 3.08 6.56 5.40
C GLU A 49 2.72 7.58 4.33
N ASN A 50 1.88 7.18 3.38
CA ASN A 50 1.47 8.02 2.27
C ASN A 50 0.00 8.42 2.42
N LYS A 51 -0.31 9.71 2.23
CA LYS A 51 -1.70 10.19 2.11
C LYS A 51 -2.43 9.57 0.92
N GLY A 52 -1.71 8.98 -0.01
CA GLY A 52 -2.22 8.08 -1.03
C GLY A 52 -1.82 8.43 -2.45
N MET A 53 -1.01 9.46 -2.66
CA MET A 53 -0.54 9.84 -3.98
C MET A 53 0.94 9.57 -4.12
N ALA A 54 1.36 9.18 -5.32
CA ALA A 54 2.77 9.03 -5.61
C ALA A 54 3.48 10.40 -5.56
N PHE A 55 4.79 10.38 -5.33
CA PHE A 55 5.67 11.56 -5.41
C PHE A 55 5.36 12.68 -4.40
N GLY A 56 4.74 12.36 -3.26
CA GLY A 56 4.49 13.34 -2.19
C GLY A 56 3.47 14.42 -2.55
N LEU A 57 2.73 14.25 -3.64
CA LEU A 57 1.66 15.16 -4.03
C LEU A 57 0.52 15.11 -3.00
N GLU A 58 -0.10 16.25 -2.71
CA GLU A 58 -1.29 16.32 -1.86
C GLU A 58 -2.46 16.95 -2.62
N MET A 59 -3.61 16.27 -2.66
CA MET A 59 -4.83 16.79 -3.27
C MET A 59 -5.69 17.42 -2.17
N GLY A 60 -5.53 18.72 -1.93
CA GLY A 60 -6.54 19.56 -1.27
C GLY A 60 -7.06 19.06 0.10
N GLY A 61 -6.23 18.45 0.93
CA GLY A 61 -6.62 17.99 2.28
C GLY A 61 -7.62 16.82 2.29
N ALA A 62 -8.58 16.86 3.21
CA ALA A 62 -9.51 15.75 3.44
C ALA A 62 -10.40 15.44 2.22
N ALA A 63 -10.84 16.47 1.48
CA ALA A 63 -11.71 16.31 0.33
C ALA A 63 -11.02 15.55 -0.82
N GLY A 64 -9.77 15.90 -1.15
CA GLY A 64 -9.05 15.17 -2.17
C GLY A 64 -8.57 13.79 -1.70
N LYS A 65 -8.36 13.58 -0.39
CA LYS A 65 -8.18 12.23 0.15
C LYS A 65 -9.41 11.34 -0.07
N TYR A 66 -10.63 11.85 0.18
CA TYR A 66 -11.85 11.10 -0.14
C TYR A 66 -11.96 10.82 -1.63
N ALA A 67 -11.73 11.82 -2.49
CA ALA A 67 -11.78 11.65 -3.94
C ALA A 67 -10.82 10.56 -4.42
N LEU A 68 -9.59 10.54 -3.87
CA LEU A 68 -8.58 9.55 -4.19
C LEU A 68 -8.96 8.13 -3.72
N SER A 69 -9.46 7.99 -2.49
CA SER A 69 -9.91 6.70 -1.95
C SER A 69 -11.10 6.15 -2.76
N ILE A 70 -12.06 7.01 -3.13
CA ILE A 70 -13.20 6.64 -3.97
C ILE A 70 -12.73 6.24 -5.38
N PHE A 71 -11.82 7.02 -5.98
CA PHE A 71 -11.25 6.71 -7.29
C PHE A 71 -10.61 5.32 -7.31
N ARG A 72 -9.85 4.95 -6.27
CA ARG A 72 -9.27 3.60 -6.18
C ARG A 72 -10.32 2.50 -6.12
N ILE A 73 -11.41 2.69 -5.36
CA ILE A 73 -12.51 1.72 -5.29
C ILE A 73 -13.13 1.53 -6.69
N LEU A 74 -13.36 2.62 -7.42
CA LEU A 74 -13.85 2.56 -8.80
C LEU A 74 -12.86 1.82 -9.73
N MET A 75 -11.56 2.10 -9.60
CA MET A 75 -10.51 1.43 -10.38
C MET A 75 -10.41 -0.07 -10.07
N VAL A 76 -10.58 -0.50 -8.82
CA VAL A 76 -10.66 -1.93 -8.49
C VAL A 76 -11.87 -2.58 -9.16
N GLY A 77 -13.02 -1.90 -9.20
CA GLY A 77 -14.19 -2.36 -9.95
C GLY A 77 -13.91 -2.53 -11.45
N LEU A 78 -13.24 -1.56 -12.06
CA LEU A 78 -12.82 -1.62 -13.46
C LEU A 78 -11.84 -2.76 -13.72
N LEU A 79 -10.83 -2.96 -12.85
CA LEU A 79 -9.90 -4.08 -12.95
C LEU A 79 -10.61 -5.43 -12.79
N GLY A 80 -11.63 -5.50 -11.92
CA GLY A 80 -12.52 -6.66 -11.79
C GLY A 80 -13.31 -6.97 -13.06
N TYR A 81 -13.78 -5.94 -13.77
CA TYR A 81 -14.39 -6.11 -15.08
C TYR A 81 -13.39 -6.60 -16.14
N ILE A 82 -12.19 -6.01 -16.18
CA ILE A 82 -11.14 -6.40 -17.12
C ILE A 82 -10.74 -7.86 -16.91
N ILE A 83 -10.41 -8.26 -15.67
CA ILE A 83 -9.98 -9.65 -15.39
C ILE A 83 -11.08 -10.67 -15.71
N LYS A 84 -12.36 -10.31 -15.53
CA LYS A 84 -13.49 -11.14 -15.98
C LYS A 84 -13.47 -11.35 -17.49
N GLY A 85 -13.22 -10.29 -18.26
CA GLY A 85 -13.04 -10.37 -19.72
C GLY A 85 -11.88 -11.30 -20.12
N LEU A 86 -10.72 -11.16 -19.46
CA LEU A 86 -9.55 -12.03 -19.70
C LEU A 86 -9.86 -13.51 -19.43
N VAL A 87 -10.66 -13.80 -18.40
CA VAL A 87 -11.10 -15.17 -18.10
C VAL A 87 -12.04 -15.71 -19.20
N GLN A 88 -12.94 -14.89 -19.72
CA GLN A 88 -13.90 -15.28 -20.75
C GLN A 88 -13.23 -15.63 -22.08
N VAL A 89 -12.26 -14.83 -22.52
CA VAL A 89 -11.48 -15.10 -23.74
C VAL A 89 -10.36 -16.13 -23.53
N LYS A 90 -10.30 -16.73 -22.34
CA LYS A 90 -9.36 -17.80 -21.95
C LYS A 90 -7.89 -17.40 -22.08
N GLU A 91 -7.56 -16.17 -21.71
CA GLU A 91 -6.18 -15.69 -21.64
C GLU A 91 -5.26 -16.58 -20.80
N SER A 92 -3.96 -16.35 -20.97
CA SER A 92 -2.91 -17.04 -20.22
C SER A 92 -3.13 -16.92 -18.71
N LYS A 93 -2.85 -18.00 -17.98
CA LYS A 93 -2.99 -18.01 -16.52
C LYS A 93 -2.05 -17.01 -15.84
N TRP A 94 -0.88 -16.76 -16.43
CA TRP A 94 0.10 -15.80 -15.93
C TRP A 94 -0.43 -14.37 -15.99
N LEU A 95 -1.07 -13.99 -17.11
CA LEU A 95 -1.69 -12.68 -17.21
C LEU A 95 -2.78 -12.47 -16.14
N ILE A 96 -3.58 -13.52 -15.89
CA ILE A 96 -4.61 -13.49 -14.84
C ILE A 96 -3.98 -13.31 -13.45
N VAL A 97 -2.85 -13.98 -13.17
CA VAL A 97 -2.11 -13.79 -11.92
C VAL A 97 -1.60 -12.36 -11.81
N CYS A 98 -0.99 -11.79 -12.85
CA CYS A 98 -0.52 -10.40 -12.84
C CYS A 98 -1.64 -9.41 -12.51
N PHE A 99 -2.80 -9.54 -13.17
CA PHE A 99 -3.96 -8.69 -12.85
C PHE A 99 -4.48 -8.93 -11.43
N SER A 100 -4.45 -10.17 -10.94
CA SER A 100 -4.83 -10.50 -9.56
C SER A 100 -3.89 -9.84 -8.54
N LEU A 101 -2.58 -9.78 -8.82
CA LEU A 101 -1.60 -9.08 -7.98
C LEU A 101 -1.87 -7.58 -7.92
N ILE A 102 -2.18 -6.94 -9.06
CA ILE A 102 -2.53 -5.52 -9.12
C ILE A 102 -3.80 -5.24 -8.29
N ILE A 103 -4.83 -6.07 -8.47
CA ILE A 103 -6.08 -5.96 -7.69
C ILE A 103 -5.82 -6.14 -6.20
N ALA A 104 -5.00 -7.13 -5.80
CA ALA A 104 -4.66 -7.37 -4.41
C ALA A 104 -3.97 -6.16 -3.77
N GLY A 105 -2.96 -5.58 -4.43
CA GLY A 105 -2.28 -4.37 -3.93
C GLY A 105 -3.22 -3.17 -3.83
N ALA A 106 -4.09 -2.98 -4.82
CA ALA A 106 -5.08 -1.90 -4.79
C ALA A 106 -6.09 -2.06 -3.64
N ILE A 107 -6.57 -3.28 -3.39
CA ILE A 107 -7.45 -3.59 -2.26
C ILE A 107 -6.73 -3.37 -0.92
N GLY A 108 -5.48 -3.81 -0.78
CA GLY A 108 -4.68 -3.56 0.43
C GLY A 108 -4.61 -2.08 0.77
N ASN A 109 -4.30 -1.23 -0.21
CA ASN A 109 -4.23 0.22 -0.02
C ASN A 109 -5.59 0.88 0.27
N ILE A 110 -6.69 0.27 -0.18
CA ILE A 110 -8.05 0.68 0.19
C ILE A 110 -8.31 0.33 1.67
N ILE A 111 -7.93 -0.87 2.13
CA ILE A 111 -8.07 -1.30 3.53
C ILE A 111 -7.32 -0.34 4.47
N ASP A 112 -6.08 0.00 4.14
CA ASP A 112 -5.29 0.97 4.91
C ASP A 112 -6.04 2.30 5.04
N SER A 113 -6.54 2.81 3.91
CA SER A 113 -7.25 4.09 3.89
C SER A 113 -8.55 4.04 4.68
N MET A 114 -9.29 2.94 4.59
CA MET A 114 -10.56 2.72 5.30
C MET A 114 -10.37 2.61 6.81
N VAL A 115 -9.37 1.84 7.27
CA VAL A 115 -9.34 1.31 8.64
C VAL A 115 -8.15 1.83 9.44
N TYR A 116 -6.97 2.03 8.86
CA TYR A 116 -5.76 2.29 9.66
C TYR A 116 -5.82 3.62 10.41
N GLY A 117 -6.53 4.60 9.87
CA GLY A 117 -6.84 5.84 10.57
C GLY A 117 -7.64 5.62 11.85
N LEU A 118 -8.53 4.62 11.88
CA LEU A 118 -9.44 4.36 12.98
C LEU A 118 -8.80 3.56 14.11
N ILE A 119 -7.91 2.62 13.76
CA ILE A 119 -7.40 1.60 14.70
C ILE A 119 -5.98 1.85 15.18
N PHE A 120 -5.24 2.80 14.61
CA PHE A 120 -3.87 3.08 15.04
C PHE A 120 -3.71 4.51 15.52
N SER A 121 -2.74 4.74 16.39
CA SER A 121 -2.23 6.09 16.67
C SER A 121 -1.46 6.65 15.48
N ALA A 122 -1.26 7.97 15.49
CA ALA A 122 -0.45 8.64 14.48
C ALA A 122 1.00 8.20 14.63
N SER A 123 1.62 7.80 13.53
CA SER A 123 3.05 7.52 13.49
C SER A 123 3.82 8.84 13.33
N SER A 124 4.97 8.97 13.99
CA SER A 124 5.78 10.21 13.99
C SER A 124 7.24 9.91 13.64
N PHE A 125 7.94 10.88 13.03
CA PHE A 125 9.39 10.83 12.88
C PHE A 125 10.04 11.00 14.26
N HIS A 126 10.99 10.12 14.61
CA HIS A 126 11.67 10.11 15.91
C HIS A 126 10.74 10.03 17.14
N GLY A 127 9.48 9.62 16.94
CA GLY A 127 8.50 9.43 18.01
C GLY A 127 8.37 7.97 18.44
N PRO A 128 7.47 7.67 19.38
CA PRO A 128 7.13 6.29 19.71
C PRO A 128 6.54 5.57 18.50
N VAL A 129 6.67 4.25 18.48
CA VAL A 129 5.98 3.38 17.52
C VAL A 129 4.47 3.57 17.63
N ALA A 130 3.75 3.33 16.53
CA ALA A 130 2.30 3.46 16.55
C ALA A 130 1.69 2.43 17.53
N GLN A 131 0.61 2.82 18.17
CA GLN A 131 -0.17 1.96 19.06
C GLN A 131 -1.39 1.44 18.33
N PHE A 132 -1.71 0.17 18.56
CA PHE A 132 -2.97 -0.43 18.11
C PHE A 132 -4.06 -0.16 19.14
N MET A 133 -5.21 0.32 18.68
CA MET A 133 -6.38 0.70 19.47
C MET A 133 -6.03 1.62 20.67
N PRO A 134 -5.42 2.79 20.43
CA PRO A 134 -5.11 3.73 21.51
C PRO A 134 -6.39 4.22 22.21
N GLU A 135 -6.31 4.48 23.51
CA GLU A 135 -7.46 4.94 24.32
C GLU A 135 -8.08 6.24 23.80
N SER A 136 -7.28 7.12 23.20
CA SER A 136 -7.72 8.37 22.59
C SER A 136 -8.47 8.20 21.26
N GLY A 137 -8.57 6.97 20.74
CA GLY A 137 -9.04 6.68 19.39
C GLY A 137 -7.96 6.86 18.33
N GLY A 138 -8.24 6.37 17.12
CA GLY A 138 -7.28 6.42 16.01
C GLY A 138 -7.03 7.84 15.47
N TYR A 139 -5.97 7.98 14.68
CA TYR A 139 -5.51 9.28 14.18
C TYR A 139 -6.37 9.93 13.09
N ALA A 140 -7.27 9.20 12.43
CA ALA A 140 -8.09 9.74 11.35
C ALA A 140 -9.44 9.01 11.18
N PRO A 141 -10.46 9.69 10.65
CA PRO A 141 -11.74 9.05 10.31
C PRO A 141 -11.63 7.99 9.21
N PHE A 142 -12.75 7.30 8.96
CA PHE A 142 -12.89 6.33 7.88
C PHE A 142 -12.50 6.93 6.52
N LEU A 143 -11.80 6.16 5.69
CA LEU A 143 -11.23 6.56 4.38
C LEU A 143 -10.11 7.62 4.41
N GLN A 144 -9.72 8.11 5.59
CA GLN A 144 -8.67 9.10 5.78
C GLN A 144 -7.35 8.49 6.29
N GLY A 145 -7.28 7.17 6.46
CA GLY A 145 -6.04 6.47 6.79
C GLY A 145 -4.96 6.68 5.74
N LYS A 146 -3.71 6.79 6.18
CA LYS A 146 -2.54 6.77 5.32
C LYS A 146 -2.22 5.33 4.92
N VAL A 147 -1.75 5.16 3.69
CA VAL A 147 -1.26 3.89 3.15
C VAL A 147 0.13 3.63 3.72
N VAL A 148 0.38 2.40 4.18
CA VAL A 148 1.71 2.01 4.68
C VAL A 148 2.55 1.50 3.52
N ASP A 149 3.68 2.16 3.29
CA ASP A 149 4.69 1.77 2.32
C ASP A 149 6.00 1.42 3.05
N MET A 150 6.78 0.52 2.48
CA MET A 150 7.93 -0.04 3.20
C MET A 150 9.10 -0.46 2.30
N PHE A 151 8.84 -0.89 1.07
CA PHE A 151 9.90 -1.38 0.19
C PHE A 151 10.66 -0.22 -0.43
N HIS A 152 11.95 -0.10 -0.10
CA HIS A 152 12.83 0.96 -0.60
C HIS A 152 14.10 0.36 -1.21
N PHE A 153 14.32 0.65 -2.50
CA PHE A 153 15.43 0.09 -3.29
C PHE A 153 16.32 1.19 -3.88
N PRO A 154 17.22 1.81 -3.10
CA PRO A 154 18.13 2.85 -3.60
C PRO A 154 19.30 2.22 -4.37
N MET A 155 19.01 1.65 -5.54
CA MET A 155 19.99 0.96 -6.39
C MET A 155 20.98 1.93 -7.06
N VAL A 156 20.56 3.16 -7.32
CA VAL A 156 21.41 4.21 -7.88
C VAL A 156 21.35 5.41 -6.93
N THR A 157 22.49 5.72 -6.33
CA THR A 157 22.67 6.95 -5.56
C THR A 157 23.67 7.80 -6.33
N THR A 158 23.19 8.79 -7.08
CA THR A 158 24.03 9.72 -7.83
C THR A 158 23.69 11.14 -7.43
N THR A 159 24.69 12.03 -7.47
CA THR A 159 24.44 13.46 -7.41
C THR A 159 23.90 13.92 -8.76
N TRP A 160 22.86 14.75 -8.75
CA TRP A 160 22.41 15.40 -9.97
C TRP A 160 23.55 16.29 -10.48
N PRO A 161 23.98 16.17 -11.75
CA PRO A 161 25.07 16.98 -12.24
C PRO A 161 24.68 18.47 -12.19
N GLU A 162 25.58 19.32 -11.72
CA GLU A 162 25.32 20.77 -11.56
C GLU A 162 24.93 21.47 -12.89
N TRP A 163 25.22 20.85 -14.03
CA TRP A 163 24.91 21.36 -15.37
C TRP A 163 23.54 20.96 -15.90
N VAL A 164 22.83 20.04 -15.25
CA VAL A 164 21.44 19.71 -15.58
C VAL A 164 20.54 20.60 -14.71
N PRO A 165 19.68 21.45 -15.29
CA PRO A 165 18.84 22.38 -14.54
C PRO A 165 17.90 21.69 -13.55
#